data_AF-A0A7V8ZA34-F1
#
_entry.id   AF-A0A7V8ZA34-F1
#
_cell.length_a   1.000
_cell.length_b   1.000
_cell.length_c   1.000
_cell.angle_alpha   90.00
_cell.angle_beta   90.00
_cell.angle_gamma   90.00
#
_symmetry.space_group_name_H-M   'P 1'
#
loop_
_entity.id
_entity.type
_entity.pdbx_description
1 polymer ?
#
loop_
_entity_poly.entity_id
_entity_poly.type
_entity_poly.pdbx_seq_one_letter_code
_entity_poly.pdbx_strand_id
1 'polypeptide(L)'
;MRFRRAAVFAGCVLALSVSCAGAVFAQGGQPQQARTAQGEGSPAQRVNVMLSRLDALRRSLNSALANLNSADRGSSDAKSADDPRTRLRGLEREVSSVSSEVNDLRGKLERAEKYDATQLDKLETSVADLNERVQAGLRATAGERRSGDASSASSGNNSKKKKGSLFGRLLGRGGDDKYGELTGTVAPGRDRELFEIATREARKSNYDEARLLYNTIITTYPESLYLPLAKLAVADTFYLEGTTSALIQANAAYRDWLTFFPTDPLADDVMLKMAECEMRQMGLPDRDISHARKAEQQLRVLLQQFPDTGLRPEVNKRLSETQENLAMYNLKVGNFYYERYERGVAPNPRGAQSRYREIIDKYPNFSYYDAALFRLAITYVQEEEPDEAAKYFQQLLRDYPNSEYADKAREQLEAIGAPVPQPDPARANNAPPERPSLTEKIFSEVLGRVSVTVNKDGVLISRDNEDNDLIAQAIARGGKLPDNVTPTAPVQRRAPARNIAPAPSA
;
A
#
# COMPACT_ATOMS: atom_id res chain seq x y z
N MET A 1 5.19 -66.20 -39.72
CA MET A 1 5.80 -66.26 -41.07
C MET A 1 6.26 -64.83 -41.41
N ARG A 2 7.57 -64.50 -41.42
CA ARG A 2 8.50 -64.56 -42.59
C ARG A 2 8.02 -63.65 -43.75
N PHE A 3 8.66 -62.63 -44.32
CA PHE A 3 10.01 -61.99 -44.45
C PHE A 3 9.72 -60.53 -44.98
N ARG A 4 10.36 -59.41 -44.59
CA ARG A 4 11.73 -58.85 -44.81
C ARG A 4 11.88 -57.86 -46.01
N ARG A 5 12.59 -56.74 -45.74
CA ARG A 5 13.25 -55.70 -46.61
C ARG A 5 12.37 -54.48 -46.99
N ALA A 6 12.76 -53.20 -46.98
CA ALA A 6 13.95 -52.34 -46.71
C ALA A 6 14.04 -51.29 -47.85
N ALA A 7 13.98 -49.98 -47.53
CA ALA A 7 14.69 -48.84 -48.16
C ALA A 7 14.00 -47.49 -47.81
N VAL A 8 14.59 -46.61 -46.99
CA VAL A 8 15.41 -45.40 -47.33
C VAL A 8 14.61 -44.19 -47.83
N PHE A 9 14.53 -43.13 -47.00
CA PHE A 9 14.48 -41.69 -47.33
C PHE A 9 14.66 -40.92 -45.98
N ALA A 10 15.87 -40.49 -45.59
CA ALA A 10 16.56 -39.23 -45.92
C ALA A 10 15.83 -37.95 -45.43
N GLY A 11 16.28 -37.39 -44.30
CA GLY A 11 15.88 -36.07 -43.79
C GLY A 11 16.89 -35.59 -42.73
N CYS A 12 17.76 -34.66 -43.13
CA CYS A 12 18.90 -34.14 -42.37
C CYS A 12 18.52 -33.44 -41.06
N VAL A 13 19.22 -33.81 -39.98
CA VAL A 13 19.31 -33.06 -38.71
C VAL A 13 20.60 -32.24 -38.76
N LEU A 14 20.49 -30.92 -38.60
CA LEU A 14 21.63 -30.00 -38.44
C LEU A 14 21.54 -29.38 -37.05
N ALA A 15 22.38 -29.89 -36.15
CA ALA A 15 22.75 -29.28 -34.88
C ALA A 15 23.83 -28.24 -35.13
N LEU A 16 23.74 -27.06 -34.51
CA LEU A 16 24.90 -26.18 -34.31
C LEU A 16 24.69 -25.27 -33.10
N SER A 17 25.33 -25.70 -32.02
CA SER A 17 25.76 -24.92 -30.88
C SER A 17 26.74 -23.82 -31.29
N VAL A 18 26.55 -22.58 -30.82
CA VAL A 18 27.62 -21.58 -30.77
C VAL A 18 27.59 -20.87 -29.42
N SER A 19 28.60 -21.19 -28.61
CA SER A 19 29.13 -20.34 -27.55
C SER A 19 29.95 -19.22 -28.17
N CYS A 20 29.87 -18.00 -27.63
CA CYS A 20 30.97 -17.03 -27.71
C CYS A 20 30.94 -16.14 -26.46
N ALA A 21 32.00 -16.26 -25.67
CA ALA A 21 32.37 -15.36 -24.59
C ALA A 21 33.41 -14.34 -25.12
N GLY A 22 33.37 -13.13 -24.56
CA GLY A 22 34.54 -12.31 -24.26
C GLY A 22 35.24 -11.56 -25.42
N ALA A 23 35.11 -10.24 -25.41
CA ALA A 23 36.21 -9.35 -25.80
C ALA A 23 36.13 -8.03 -25.01
N VAL A 24 37.13 -7.85 -24.16
CA VAL A 24 37.49 -6.59 -23.48
C VAL A 24 38.27 -5.74 -24.48
N PHE A 25 37.94 -4.46 -24.61
CA PHE A 25 38.88 -3.43 -25.08
C PHE A 25 38.64 -2.12 -24.32
N ALA A 26 39.76 -1.53 -23.89
CA ALA A 26 39.85 -0.32 -23.10
C ALA A 26 40.33 0.88 -23.96
N GLN A 27 40.15 2.08 -23.39
CA GLN A 27 40.71 3.41 -23.70
C GLN A 27 39.96 4.35 -24.66
N GLY A 28 39.46 5.45 -24.09
CA GLY A 28 39.81 6.80 -24.56
C GLY A 28 38.67 7.83 -24.70
N GLY A 29 38.50 8.73 -23.71
CA GLY A 29 38.23 10.16 -23.98
C GLY A 29 36.82 10.75 -23.82
N GLN A 30 36.60 11.39 -22.66
CA GLN A 30 35.73 12.55 -22.35
C GLN A 30 34.23 12.40 -22.02
N PRO A 31 33.68 13.26 -21.11
CA PRO A 31 32.52 12.94 -20.30
C PRO A 31 31.24 13.49 -20.91
N GLN A 32 30.28 12.63 -21.21
CA GLN A 32 28.90 13.04 -21.48
C GLN A 32 28.07 12.89 -20.21
N GLN A 33 27.50 14.01 -19.78
CA GLN A 33 26.52 14.14 -18.71
C GLN A 33 25.44 13.05 -18.83
N ALA A 34 25.21 12.37 -17.71
CA ALA A 34 24.19 11.35 -17.55
C ALA A 34 22.82 11.89 -18.01
N ARG A 35 22.30 11.31 -19.10
CA ARG A 35 20.89 11.41 -19.45
C ARG A 35 20.10 10.74 -18.33
N THR A 36 19.26 11.51 -17.65
CA THR A 36 18.28 11.01 -16.70
C THR A 36 17.41 9.94 -17.36
N ALA A 37 17.32 8.78 -16.73
CA ALA A 37 16.51 7.65 -17.16
C ALA A 37 15.01 8.04 -17.19
N GLN A 38 14.53 8.48 -18.36
CA GLN A 38 13.10 8.52 -18.68
C GLN A 38 12.76 7.18 -19.35
N GLY A 39 11.95 6.34 -18.70
CA GLY A 39 11.38 5.14 -19.35
C GLY A 39 11.25 3.86 -18.53
N GLU A 40 11.59 3.82 -17.24
CA GLU A 40 11.41 2.60 -16.44
C GLU A 40 9.96 2.49 -15.93
N GLY A 41 9.12 1.79 -16.69
CA GLY A 41 7.75 1.45 -16.30
C GLY A 41 6.93 0.91 -17.47
N SER A 42 5.88 0.13 -17.17
CA SER A 42 4.92 -0.28 -18.21
C SER A 42 4.23 0.97 -18.80
N PRO A 43 3.75 0.92 -20.06
CA PRO A 43 3.03 2.05 -20.67
C PRO A 43 1.88 2.58 -19.79
N ALA A 44 1.20 1.69 -19.06
CA ALA A 44 0.13 2.06 -18.13
C ALA A 44 0.67 2.83 -16.92
N GLN A 45 1.81 2.41 -16.36
CA GLN A 45 2.46 3.11 -15.25
C GLN A 45 2.92 4.50 -15.69
N ARG A 46 3.52 4.61 -16.89
CA ARG A 46 3.97 5.86 -17.49
C ARG A 46 2.82 6.86 -17.70
N VAL A 47 1.69 6.39 -18.24
CA VAL A 47 0.46 7.19 -18.40
C VAL A 47 -0.08 7.66 -17.04
N ASN A 48 -0.13 6.81 -16.03
CA ASN A 48 -0.60 7.19 -14.68
C ASN A 48 0.31 8.24 -14.03
N VAL A 49 1.63 8.14 -14.22
CA VAL A 49 2.58 9.15 -13.75
C VAL A 49 2.32 10.49 -14.44
N MET A 50 2.12 10.52 -15.76
CA MET A 50 1.78 11.74 -16.50
C MET A 50 0.49 12.39 -16.00
N LEU A 51 -0.58 11.60 -15.79
CA LEU A 51 -1.85 12.10 -15.26
C LEU A 51 -1.68 12.71 -13.86
N SER A 52 -0.96 12.02 -12.96
CA SER A 52 -0.70 12.53 -11.61
C SER A 52 0.05 13.85 -11.61
N ARG A 53 1.00 14.03 -12.53
CA ARG A 53 1.76 15.27 -12.71
C ARG A 53 0.87 16.40 -13.25
N LEU A 54 0.07 16.13 -14.28
CA LEU A 54 -0.86 17.11 -14.85
C LEU A 54 -1.91 17.56 -13.83
N ASP A 55 -2.42 16.67 -12.98
CA ASP A 55 -3.33 17.02 -11.88
C ASP A 55 -2.66 17.88 -10.80
N ALA A 56 -1.38 17.65 -10.52
CA ALA A 56 -0.62 18.52 -9.61
C ALA A 56 -0.42 19.93 -10.21
N LEU A 57 -0.08 20.02 -11.50
CA LEU A 57 0.07 21.29 -12.22
C LEU A 57 -1.24 22.07 -12.26
N ARG A 58 -2.36 21.40 -12.58
CA ARG A 58 -3.69 22.01 -12.58
C ARG A 58 -4.06 22.59 -11.22
N ARG A 59 -3.82 21.85 -10.14
CA ARG A 59 -4.07 22.33 -8.76
C ARG A 59 -3.21 23.54 -8.41
N SER A 60 -1.94 23.53 -8.80
CA SER A 60 -1.03 24.65 -8.57
C SER A 60 -1.47 25.92 -9.30
N LEU A 61 -1.84 25.80 -10.58
CA LEU A 61 -2.37 26.91 -11.39
C LEU A 61 -3.69 27.46 -10.83
N ASN A 62 -4.62 26.58 -10.45
CA ASN A 62 -5.90 26.98 -9.86
C ASN A 62 -5.72 27.74 -8.54
N SER A 63 -4.80 27.28 -7.67
CA SER A 63 -4.44 27.97 -6.45
C SER A 63 -3.86 29.36 -6.73
N ALA A 64 -2.94 29.46 -7.69
CA ALA A 64 -2.34 30.74 -8.07
C ALA A 64 -3.39 31.73 -8.63
N LEU A 65 -4.29 31.27 -9.49
CA LEU A 65 -5.40 32.06 -10.04
C LEU A 65 -6.41 32.48 -8.97
N ALA A 66 -6.75 31.60 -8.02
CA ALA A 66 -7.62 31.92 -6.89
C ALA A 66 -7.02 33.01 -5.99
N ASN A 67 -5.71 32.94 -5.74
CA ASN A 67 -4.99 33.95 -4.98
C ASN A 67 -4.97 35.31 -5.71
N LEU A 68 -4.89 35.31 -7.05
CA LEU A 68 -5.04 36.55 -7.84
C LEU A 68 -6.47 37.10 -7.80
N ASN A 69 -7.50 36.25 -7.77
CA ASN A 69 -8.90 36.69 -7.64
C ASN A 69 -9.20 37.41 -6.32
N SER A 70 -8.46 37.09 -5.24
CA SER A 70 -8.63 37.73 -3.94
C SER A 70 -7.95 39.10 -3.83
N ALA A 71 -6.99 39.40 -4.71
CA ALA A 71 -6.18 40.61 -4.67
C ALA A 71 -6.74 41.78 -5.52
N ASP A 72 -7.69 41.51 -6.42
CA ASP A 72 -8.12 42.45 -7.46
C ASP A 72 -9.54 42.98 -7.24
N ARG A 73 -9.79 43.65 -6.11
CA ARG A 73 -11.02 44.42 -5.85
C ARG A 73 -10.87 45.93 -6.15
N GLY A 74 -9.93 46.32 -7.01
CA GLY A 74 -9.82 47.71 -7.42
C GLY A 74 -8.67 48.04 -8.34
N SER A 75 -8.77 47.71 -9.63
CA SER A 75 -8.37 48.61 -10.72
C SER A 75 -8.79 48.01 -12.06
N SER A 76 -9.67 48.70 -12.77
CA SER A 76 -9.96 48.43 -14.17
C SER A 76 -8.88 49.04 -15.04
N ASP A 77 -7.89 48.25 -15.48
CA ASP A 77 -7.01 48.65 -16.58
C ASP A 77 -6.61 47.44 -17.46
N ALA A 78 -6.28 47.76 -18.71
CA ALA A 78 -6.42 46.92 -19.89
C ALA A 78 -5.69 45.56 -19.91
N LYS A 79 -6.32 44.59 -20.59
CA LYS A 79 -5.78 43.26 -20.94
C LYS A 79 -4.50 43.37 -21.78
N SER A 80 -3.35 43.45 -21.13
CA SER A 80 -2.04 43.25 -21.75
C SER A 80 -1.69 41.76 -21.79
N ALA A 81 -0.97 41.33 -22.83
CA ALA A 81 -0.44 39.96 -22.95
C ALA A 81 0.55 39.57 -21.83
N ASP A 82 1.04 40.56 -21.07
CA ASP A 82 1.95 40.37 -19.94
C ASP A 82 1.26 40.31 -18.56
N ASP A 83 -0.07 40.35 -18.52
CA ASP A 83 -0.82 40.14 -17.28
C ASP A 83 -0.63 38.69 -16.74
N PRO A 84 -0.14 38.52 -15.49
CA PRO A 84 0.04 37.21 -14.87
C PRO A 84 -1.20 36.33 -14.91
N ARG A 85 -2.39 36.92 -14.83
CA ARG A 85 -3.66 36.17 -14.88
C ARG A 85 -3.88 35.58 -16.27
N THR A 86 -3.62 36.35 -17.31
CA THR A 86 -3.75 35.89 -18.71
C THR A 86 -2.72 34.81 -19.02
N ARG A 87 -1.48 34.97 -18.53
CA ARG A 87 -0.39 33.99 -18.64
C ARG A 87 -0.73 32.65 -17.95
N LEU A 88 -1.19 32.69 -16.70
CA LEU A 88 -1.54 31.48 -15.95
C LEU A 88 -2.77 30.76 -16.53
N ARG A 89 -3.77 31.49 -17.04
CA ARG A 89 -4.91 30.89 -17.76
C ARG A 89 -4.52 30.26 -19.09
N GLY A 90 -3.51 30.80 -19.78
CA GLY A 90 -2.94 30.16 -20.97
C GLY A 90 -2.36 28.78 -20.63
N LEU A 91 -1.53 28.73 -19.59
CA LEU A 91 -0.93 27.48 -19.09
C LEU A 91 -1.98 26.48 -18.60
N GLU A 92 -3.06 26.95 -17.96
CA GLU A 92 -4.18 26.08 -17.53
C GLU A 92 -4.85 25.37 -18.71
N ARG A 93 -5.03 26.07 -19.84
CA ARG A 93 -5.59 25.48 -21.07
C ARG A 93 -4.64 24.45 -21.68
N GLU A 94 -3.34 24.73 -21.70
CA GLU A 94 -2.33 23.77 -22.17
C GLU A 94 -2.29 22.50 -21.32
N VAL A 95 -2.34 22.63 -19.98
CA VAL A 95 -2.44 21.49 -19.05
C VAL A 95 -3.71 20.68 -19.30
N SER A 96 -4.83 21.35 -19.57
CA SER A 96 -6.09 20.68 -19.87
C SER A 96 -6.06 19.94 -21.22
N SER A 97 -5.42 20.52 -22.24
CA SER A 97 -5.25 19.89 -23.56
C SER A 97 -4.38 18.63 -23.47
N VAL A 98 -3.20 18.74 -22.86
CA VAL A 98 -2.28 17.59 -22.70
C VAL A 98 -2.90 16.51 -21.81
N SER A 99 -3.69 16.89 -20.79
CA SER A 99 -4.45 15.93 -19.98
C SER A 99 -5.49 15.17 -20.79
N SER A 100 -6.18 15.82 -21.74
CA SER A 100 -7.09 15.12 -22.65
C SER A 100 -6.35 14.10 -23.51
N GLU A 101 -5.23 14.47 -24.10
CA GLU A 101 -4.42 13.58 -24.97
C GLU A 101 -3.87 12.37 -24.21
N VAL A 102 -3.44 12.56 -22.96
CA VAL A 102 -2.97 11.47 -22.09
C VAL A 102 -4.13 10.55 -21.69
N ASN A 103 -5.32 11.10 -21.43
CA ASN A 103 -6.53 10.29 -21.14
C ASN A 103 -7.01 9.51 -22.37
N ASP A 104 -6.90 10.06 -23.57
CA ASP A 104 -7.19 9.35 -24.81
C ASP A 104 -6.23 8.18 -25.03
N LEU A 105 -4.94 8.39 -24.75
CA LEU A 105 -3.93 7.32 -24.81
C LEU A 105 -4.20 6.23 -23.76
N ARG A 106 -4.60 6.63 -22.53
CA ARG A 106 -5.04 5.69 -21.48
C ARG A 106 -6.20 4.83 -21.97
N GLY A 107 -7.23 5.45 -22.55
CA GLY A 107 -8.40 4.74 -23.05
C GLY A 107 -8.08 3.78 -24.20
N LYS A 108 -7.10 4.09 -25.04
CA LYS A 108 -6.59 3.16 -26.08
C LYS A 108 -5.83 1.98 -25.46
N LEU A 109 -5.02 2.24 -24.43
CA LEU A 109 -4.26 1.22 -23.74
C LEU A 109 -5.16 0.24 -22.96
N GLU A 110 -6.20 0.74 -22.29
CA GLU A 110 -7.19 -0.07 -21.58
C GLU A 110 -8.02 -0.94 -22.53
N ARG A 111 -8.27 -0.47 -23.76
CA ARG A 111 -8.97 -1.24 -24.81
C ARG A 111 -8.04 -2.15 -25.64
N ALA A 112 -6.75 -2.20 -25.32
CA ALA A 112 -5.72 -2.92 -26.08
C ALA A 112 -5.68 -2.56 -27.58
N GLU A 113 -6.05 -1.32 -27.93
CA GLU A 113 -5.98 -0.83 -29.30
C GLU A 113 -4.53 -0.53 -29.69
N LYS A 114 -4.21 -0.66 -30.98
CA LYS A 114 -2.89 -0.28 -31.49
C LYS A 114 -2.67 1.22 -31.26
N TYR A 115 -1.61 1.54 -30.53
CA TYR A 115 -1.13 2.90 -30.33
C TYR A 115 0.32 3.01 -30.81
N ASP A 116 0.72 4.22 -31.18
CA ASP A 116 2.09 4.50 -31.61
C ASP A 116 2.96 4.75 -30.37
N ALA A 117 3.98 3.92 -30.17
CA ALA A 117 4.90 4.04 -29.03
C ALA A 117 5.60 5.42 -28.99
N THR A 118 5.79 6.06 -30.15
CA THR A 118 6.39 7.40 -30.21
C THR A 118 5.45 8.49 -29.69
N GLN A 119 4.13 8.27 -29.66
CA GLN A 119 3.17 9.20 -29.06
C GLN A 119 3.32 9.25 -27.53
N LEU A 120 3.64 8.11 -26.91
CA LEU A 120 3.88 8.04 -25.47
C LEU A 120 5.11 8.87 -25.08
N ASP A 121 6.22 8.72 -25.80
CA ASP A 121 7.46 9.47 -25.55
C ASP A 121 7.29 10.98 -25.81
N LYS A 122 6.51 11.35 -26.84
CA LYS A 122 6.16 12.75 -27.13
C LYS A 122 5.32 13.37 -26.03
N LEU A 123 4.34 12.64 -25.49
CA LEU A 123 3.51 13.11 -24.39
C LEU A 123 4.30 13.24 -23.08
N GLU A 124 5.25 12.36 -22.82
CA GLU A 124 6.12 12.50 -21.65
C GLU A 124 7.01 13.75 -21.76
N THR A 125 7.54 14.00 -22.95
CA THR A 125 8.32 15.21 -23.23
C THR A 125 7.45 16.46 -23.08
N SER A 126 6.22 16.44 -23.62
CA SER A 126 5.31 17.59 -23.51
C SER A 126 4.90 17.88 -22.07
N VAL A 127 4.68 16.84 -21.24
CA VAL A 127 4.40 16.98 -19.80
C VAL A 127 5.60 17.54 -19.05
N ALA A 128 6.83 17.13 -19.40
CA ALA A 128 8.05 17.67 -18.80
C ALA A 128 8.25 19.16 -19.13
N ASP A 129 8.14 19.53 -20.41
CA ASP A 129 8.24 20.92 -20.87
C ASP A 129 7.14 21.80 -20.26
N LEU A 130 5.93 21.25 -20.13
CA LEU A 130 4.81 21.98 -19.53
C LEU A 130 5.02 22.19 -18.03
N ASN A 131 5.58 21.23 -17.32
CA ASN A 131 5.95 21.38 -15.92
C ASN A 131 6.97 22.52 -15.73
N GLU A 132 7.99 22.62 -16.58
CA GLU A 132 8.96 23.72 -16.51
C GLU A 132 8.32 25.09 -16.80
N ARG A 133 7.47 25.18 -17.83
CA ARG A 133 6.75 26.42 -18.18
C ARG A 133 5.78 26.87 -17.09
N VAL A 134 5.07 25.93 -16.45
CA VAL A 134 4.18 26.22 -15.32
C VAL A 134 4.98 26.72 -14.12
N GLN A 135 6.09 26.07 -13.78
CA GLN A 135 6.95 26.53 -12.68
C GLN A 135 7.54 27.92 -12.96
N ALA A 136 7.98 28.19 -14.19
CA ALA A 136 8.45 29.50 -14.61
C ALA A 136 7.35 30.57 -14.52
N GLY A 137 6.14 30.28 -15.00
CA GLY A 137 4.99 31.18 -14.91
C GLY A 137 4.60 31.51 -13.47
N LEU A 138 4.63 30.52 -12.57
CA LEU A 138 4.36 30.70 -11.14
C LEU A 138 5.45 31.53 -10.45
N ARG A 139 6.73 31.30 -10.78
CA ARG A 139 7.86 32.09 -10.26
C ARG A 139 7.82 33.53 -10.74
N ALA A 140 7.52 33.77 -12.02
CA ALA A 140 7.34 35.12 -12.57
C ALA A 140 6.21 35.87 -11.85
N THR A 141 5.06 35.20 -11.64
CA THR A 141 3.93 35.74 -10.89
C THR A 141 4.29 36.05 -9.42
N ALA A 142 5.14 35.23 -8.79
CA ALA A 142 5.63 35.48 -7.44
C ALA A 142 6.69 36.61 -7.38
N GLY A 143 7.52 36.74 -8.42
CA GLY A 143 8.54 37.79 -8.55
C GLY A 143 7.93 39.19 -8.72
N GLU A 144 6.88 39.30 -9.54
CA GLU A 144 6.17 40.56 -9.77
C GLU A 144 5.44 41.07 -8.51
N ARG A 145 5.04 40.17 -7.59
CA ARG A 145 4.51 40.53 -6.26
C ARG A 145 5.58 41.12 -5.34
N ARG A 146 6.85 40.75 -5.51
CA ARG A 146 7.98 41.30 -4.73
C ARG A 146 8.37 42.70 -5.21
N SER A 147 8.21 43.00 -6.50
CA SER A 147 8.48 44.33 -7.06
C SER A 147 7.32 45.32 -6.87
N GLY A 148 6.07 44.85 -6.79
CA GLY A 148 4.90 45.69 -6.52
C GLY A 148 4.80 46.21 -5.07
N ASP A 149 5.47 45.55 -4.11
CA ASP A 149 5.46 45.94 -2.68
C ASP A 149 6.56 46.98 -2.34
N ALA A 150 7.41 47.33 -3.32
CA ALA A 150 8.50 48.30 -3.14
C ALA A 150 8.11 49.74 -3.52
N SER A 151 6.93 49.98 -4.10
CA SER A 151 6.50 51.30 -4.61
C SER A 151 5.44 52.01 -3.77
N SER A 152 5.13 51.55 -2.55
CA SER A 152 4.11 52.16 -1.67
C SER A 152 4.62 52.55 -0.27
N ALA A 153 5.89 52.94 -0.14
CA ALA A 153 6.44 53.41 1.13
C ALA A 153 6.59 54.94 1.17
N SER A 154 5.54 55.65 1.60
CA SER A 154 5.71 56.99 2.19
C SER A 154 4.59 57.31 3.20
N SER A 155 5.04 57.71 4.40
CA SER A 155 4.30 58.38 5.49
C SER A 155 3.73 57.49 6.61
N GLY A 156 4.13 57.81 7.85
CA GLY A 156 3.27 57.63 9.03
C GLY A 156 3.69 56.60 10.10
N ASN A 157 4.69 56.97 10.88
CA ASN A 157 5.10 56.50 12.22
C ASN A 157 4.20 55.53 13.05
N ASN A 158 4.90 54.59 13.72
CA ASN A 158 4.59 53.92 15.00
C ASN A 158 3.82 52.57 15.05
N SER A 159 4.55 51.46 14.89
CA SER A 159 4.71 50.38 15.89
C SER A 159 5.46 49.19 15.26
N LYS A 160 6.44 48.64 15.98
CA LYS A 160 7.30 47.53 15.52
C LYS A 160 6.47 46.28 15.19
N LYS A 161 6.20 46.02 13.91
CA LYS A 161 5.80 44.70 13.40
C LYS A 161 7.00 44.00 12.77
N LYS A 162 7.38 42.87 13.37
CA LYS A 162 8.41 41.94 12.88
C LYS A 162 7.99 41.38 11.53
N LYS A 163 9.00 41.22 10.66
CA LYS A 163 8.93 40.65 9.30
C LYS A 163 8.13 39.34 9.27
N GLY A 164 7.23 39.26 8.29
CA GLY A 164 6.24 38.20 8.14
C GLY A 164 6.85 36.80 8.05
N SER A 165 6.27 35.91 8.86
CA SER A 165 6.39 34.46 8.82
C SER A 165 5.99 33.92 7.44
N LEU A 166 6.90 33.15 6.84
CA LEU A 166 6.68 32.49 5.54
C LEU A 166 6.05 31.09 5.69
N PHE A 167 5.87 30.59 6.92
CA PHE A 167 5.37 29.24 7.19
C PHE A 167 3.87 29.18 7.53
N GLY A 168 3.26 30.27 7.98
CA GLY A 168 1.83 30.31 8.38
C GLY A 168 0.81 30.40 7.25
N ARG A 169 1.24 30.44 5.97
CA ARG A 169 0.35 30.70 4.82
C ARG A 169 0.12 29.51 3.88
N LEU A 170 0.70 28.34 4.14
CA LEU A 170 0.55 27.17 3.26
C LEU A 170 -0.62 26.23 3.63
N LEU A 171 -1.21 26.38 4.82
CA LEU A 171 -2.37 25.59 5.26
C LEU A 171 -3.45 26.54 5.78
N GLY A 172 -4.39 26.87 4.91
CA GLY A 172 -5.47 27.80 5.21
C GLY A 172 -6.42 27.29 6.28
N ARG A 173 -6.33 27.86 7.49
CA ARG A 173 -7.45 28.06 8.41
C ARG A 173 -7.02 29.11 9.44
N GLY A 174 -7.80 30.18 9.55
CA GLY A 174 -7.58 31.24 10.53
C GLY A 174 -7.66 30.68 11.95
N GLY A 175 -6.55 30.81 12.66
CA GLY A 175 -6.41 30.59 14.10
C GLY A 175 -5.16 31.35 14.50
N ASP A 176 -5.25 32.13 15.57
CA ASP A 176 -4.18 32.98 16.09
C ASP A 176 -2.84 32.24 16.19
N ASP A 177 -1.72 32.98 16.19
CA ASP A 177 -0.32 32.52 16.20
C ASP A 177 0.09 31.65 17.43
N LYS A 178 -0.75 30.69 17.86
CA LYS A 178 -0.62 29.87 19.07
C LYS A 178 0.74 29.17 19.18
N TYR A 179 1.36 28.85 18.04
CA TYR A 179 2.69 28.22 17.98
C TYR A 179 3.71 29.02 17.15
N GLY A 180 3.42 30.28 16.83
CA GLY A 180 4.29 31.11 15.98
C GLY A 180 5.67 31.35 16.60
N GLU A 181 5.74 31.46 17.93
CA GLU A 181 7.00 31.58 18.66
C GLU A 181 7.81 30.28 18.65
N LEU A 182 7.14 29.15 18.85
CA LEU A 182 7.74 27.81 18.91
C LEU A 182 8.32 27.37 17.56
N THR A 183 7.59 27.68 16.48
CA THR A 183 7.95 27.31 15.11
C THR A 183 8.85 28.34 14.41
N GLY A 184 8.87 29.59 14.87
CA GLY A 184 9.60 30.69 14.23
C GLY A 184 11.02 30.92 14.74
N THR A 185 11.43 30.29 15.85
CA THR A 185 12.76 30.48 16.45
C THR A 185 13.44 29.15 16.75
N VAL A 186 14.65 28.98 16.21
CA VAL A 186 15.49 27.81 16.49
C VAL A 186 16.35 28.11 17.71
N ALA A 187 16.24 27.27 18.75
CA ALA A 187 17.01 27.41 19.99
C ALA A 187 17.41 26.04 20.56
N PRO A 188 18.56 25.91 21.26
CA PRO A 188 18.92 24.67 21.94
C PRO A 188 17.83 24.26 22.95
N GLY A 189 17.42 22.98 22.93
CA GLY A 189 16.38 22.43 23.81
C GLY A 189 14.93 22.72 23.38
N ARG A 190 14.72 23.52 22.33
CA ARG A 190 13.40 23.80 21.76
C ARG A 190 12.80 22.58 21.06
N ASP A 191 13.63 21.65 20.61
CA ASP A 191 13.20 20.36 20.05
C ASP A 191 12.39 19.53 21.07
N ARG A 192 12.84 19.48 22.33
CA ARG A 192 12.10 18.85 23.42
C ARG A 192 10.77 19.54 23.68
N GLU A 193 10.76 20.87 23.78
CA GLU A 193 9.55 21.65 24.03
C GLU A 193 8.52 21.46 22.89
N LEU A 194 8.97 21.49 21.64
CA LEU A 194 8.14 21.18 20.46
C LEU A 194 7.57 19.77 20.56
N PHE A 195 8.36 18.78 20.96
CA PHE A 195 7.94 17.39 21.04
C PHE A 195 6.87 17.18 22.13
N GLU A 196 7.08 17.75 23.32
CA GLU A 196 6.13 17.67 24.43
C GLU A 196 4.79 18.35 24.09
N ILE A 197 4.83 19.52 23.44
CA ILE A 197 3.62 20.23 23.02
C ILE A 197 2.91 19.48 21.88
N ALA A 198 3.65 18.97 20.89
CA ALA A 198 3.10 18.16 19.81
C ALA A 198 2.39 16.91 20.34
N THR A 199 3.00 16.24 21.32
CA THR A 199 2.41 15.06 22.00
C THR A 199 1.10 15.41 22.69
N ARG A 200 1.07 16.54 23.40
CA ARG A 200 -0.15 17.02 24.08
C ARG A 200 -1.28 17.32 23.10
N GLU A 201 -0.97 17.93 21.95
CA GLU A 201 -1.97 18.23 20.92
C GLU A 201 -2.44 16.94 20.22
N ALA A 202 -1.54 15.97 19.97
CA ALA A 202 -1.91 14.66 19.43
C ALA A 202 -2.90 13.92 20.33
N ARG A 203 -2.68 13.94 21.66
CA ARG A 203 -3.58 13.34 22.65
C ARG A 203 -4.97 14.00 22.67
N LYS A 204 -5.01 15.32 22.46
CA LYS A 204 -6.27 16.07 22.29
C LYS A 204 -6.96 15.82 20.95
N SER A 205 -6.45 14.91 20.11
CA SER A 205 -6.91 14.68 18.73
C SER A 205 -6.76 15.88 17.79
N ASN A 206 -5.93 16.87 18.17
CA ASN A 206 -5.53 17.98 17.31
C ASN A 206 -4.36 17.50 16.42
N TYR A 207 -4.67 16.54 15.54
CA TYR A 207 -3.66 15.83 14.77
C TYR A 207 -2.92 16.74 13.78
N ASP A 208 -3.58 17.76 13.22
CA ASP A 208 -2.97 18.71 12.30
C ASP A 208 -1.93 19.58 12.99
N GLU A 209 -2.26 20.12 14.16
CA GLU A 209 -1.35 20.91 14.99
C GLU A 209 -0.17 20.07 15.48
N ALA A 210 -0.44 18.83 15.92
CA ALA A 210 0.61 17.91 16.33
C ALA A 210 1.59 17.61 15.20
N ARG A 211 1.07 17.27 14.00
CA ARG A 211 1.89 17.01 12.81
C ARG A 211 2.70 18.23 12.41
N LEU A 212 2.15 19.44 12.51
CA LEU A 212 2.89 20.67 12.22
C LEU A 212 4.11 20.82 13.15
N LEU A 213 3.91 20.61 14.45
CA LEU A 213 4.97 20.72 15.45
C LEU A 213 6.03 19.62 15.29
N TYR A 214 5.63 18.37 15.07
CA TYR A 214 6.57 17.29 14.78
C TYR A 214 7.37 17.55 13.50
N ASN A 215 6.73 18.01 12.42
CA ASN A 215 7.43 18.37 11.18
C ASN A 215 8.41 19.54 11.36
N THR A 216 8.13 20.45 12.29
CA THR A 216 9.07 21.49 12.68
C THR A 216 10.34 20.86 13.25
N ILE A 217 10.23 19.87 14.14
CA ILE A 217 11.38 19.14 14.68
C ILE A 217 12.18 18.48 13.54
N ILE A 218 11.47 17.75 12.67
CA ILE A 218 12.06 16.99 11.56
C ILE A 218 12.87 17.89 10.61
N THR A 219 12.39 19.10 10.36
CA THR A 219 13.00 20.02 9.39
C THR A 219 14.05 20.94 9.99
N THR A 220 13.94 21.28 11.28
CA THR A 220 14.81 22.28 11.93
C THR A 220 15.86 21.69 12.86
N TYR A 221 15.68 20.46 13.36
CA TYR A 221 16.62 19.79 14.27
C TYR A 221 17.01 18.38 13.77
N PRO A 222 17.81 18.27 12.69
CA PRO A 222 18.21 16.97 12.12
C PRO A 222 19.08 16.12 13.06
N GLU A 223 19.75 16.73 14.03
CA GLU A 223 20.59 16.03 15.03
C GLU A 223 19.86 15.76 16.35
N SER A 224 18.55 16.04 16.42
CA SER A 224 17.78 15.84 17.65
C SER A 224 17.61 14.36 17.97
N LEU A 225 17.75 13.98 19.24
CA LEU A 225 17.38 12.66 19.73
C LEU A 225 15.89 12.36 19.54
N TYR A 226 15.06 13.40 19.43
CA TYR A 226 13.63 13.28 19.15
C TYR A 226 13.32 13.08 17.67
N LEU A 227 14.28 13.16 16.75
CA LEU A 227 14.03 13.06 15.32
C LEU A 227 13.33 11.74 14.91
N PRO A 228 13.82 10.54 15.33
CA PRO A 228 13.16 9.29 14.99
C PRO A 228 11.75 9.21 15.58
N LEU A 229 11.59 9.67 16.83
CA LEU A 229 10.31 9.68 17.52
C LEU A 229 9.31 10.66 16.89
N ALA A 230 9.76 11.83 16.43
CA ALA A 230 8.92 12.82 15.78
C ALA A 230 8.41 12.31 14.42
N LYS A 231 9.29 11.66 13.63
CA LYS A 231 8.87 11.00 12.38
C LYS A 231 7.85 9.89 12.64
N LEU A 232 8.06 9.08 13.67
CA LEU A 232 7.13 8.00 14.03
C LEU A 232 5.81 8.54 14.57
N ALA A 233 5.85 9.58 15.40
CA ALA A 233 4.66 10.23 15.94
C ALA A 233 3.80 10.87 14.84
N VAL A 234 4.39 11.37 13.75
CA VAL A 234 3.61 11.79 12.56
C VAL A 234 2.82 10.61 11.98
N ALA A 235 3.44 9.43 11.84
CA ALA A 235 2.74 8.24 11.37
C ALA A 235 1.61 7.81 12.34
N ASP A 236 1.88 7.82 13.65
CA ASP A 236 0.90 7.54 14.68
C ASP A 236 -0.30 8.47 14.61
N THR A 237 -0.09 9.79 14.49
CA THR A 237 -1.21 10.75 14.42
C THR A 237 -2.15 10.48 13.25
N PHE A 238 -1.62 10.07 12.09
CA PHE A 238 -2.44 9.63 10.95
C PHE A 238 -3.17 8.30 11.26
N TYR A 239 -2.49 7.35 11.90
CA TYR A 239 -3.10 6.08 12.31
C TYR A 239 -4.26 6.28 13.30
N LEU A 240 -4.04 7.12 14.31
CA LEU A 240 -5.02 7.52 15.31
C LEU A 240 -6.22 8.17 14.62
N GLU A 241 -6.00 9.16 13.75
CA GLU A 241 -7.05 9.83 12.98
C GLU A 241 -7.95 8.82 12.24
N GLY A 242 -7.34 7.82 11.60
CA GLY A 242 -8.04 6.58 11.24
C GLY A 242 -9.05 6.68 10.10
N THR A 243 -9.15 7.82 9.44
CA THR A 243 -9.86 7.96 8.15
C THR A 243 -9.12 7.15 7.07
N THR A 244 -9.80 6.77 5.98
CA THR A 244 -9.14 6.02 4.89
C THR A 244 -7.94 6.80 4.33
N SER A 245 -8.08 8.11 4.11
CA SER A 245 -6.97 8.96 3.69
C SER A 245 -5.84 8.98 4.72
N ALA A 246 -6.16 9.10 6.01
CA ALA A 246 -5.15 9.11 7.05
C ALA A 246 -4.44 7.75 7.16
N LEU A 247 -5.13 6.61 7.03
CA LEU A 247 -4.48 5.29 7.05
C LEU A 247 -3.52 5.09 5.88
N ILE A 248 -3.83 5.63 4.70
CA ILE A 248 -2.91 5.63 3.56
C ILE A 248 -1.67 6.47 3.89
N GLN A 249 -1.84 7.66 4.47
CA GLN A 249 -0.72 8.51 4.89
C GLN A 249 0.09 7.86 6.01
N ALA A 250 -0.56 7.19 6.97
CA ALA A 250 0.08 6.47 8.05
C ALA A 250 0.97 5.36 7.52
N ASN A 251 0.46 4.51 6.62
CA ASN A 251 1.26 3.45 6.01
C ASN A 251 2.47 4.01 5.22
N ALA A 252 2.28 5.13 4.50
CA ALA A 252 3.38 5.80 3.83
C ALA A 252 4.43 6.35 4.81
N ALA A 253 4.00 6.98 5.90
CA ALA A 253 4.87 7.55 6.93
C ALA A 253 5.62 6.47 7.74
N TYR A 254 4.97 5.36 8.09
CA TYR A 254 5.62 4.20 8.71
C TYR A 254 6.69 3.59 7.79
N ARG A 255 6.38 3.46 6.49
CA ARG A 255 7.36 2.98 5.50
C ARG A 255 8.55 3.92 5.34
N ASP A 256 8.30 5.23 5.34
CA ASP A 256 9.35 6.25 5.32
C ASP A 256 10.24 6.13 6.56
N TRP A 257 9.63 6.03 7.74
CA TRP A 257 10.34 5.83 9.00
C TRP A 257 11.24 4.57 8.96
N LEU A 258 10.71 3.43 8.50
CA LEU A 258 11.47 2.17 8.39
C LEU A 258 12.63 2.26 7.37
N THR A 259 12.53 3.16 6.39
CA THR A 259 13.59 3.44 5.42
C THR A 259 14.74 4.21 6.06
N PHE A 260 14.43 5.18 6.93
CA PHE A 260 15.42 6.00 7.62
C PHE A 260 15.99 5.35 8.88
N PHE A 261 15.19 4.54 9.60
CA PHE A 261 15.57 3.91 10.87
C PHE A 261 15.41 2.39 10.81
N PRO A 262 16.11 1.72 9.89
CA PRO A 262 15.92 0.29 9.61
C PRO A 262 16.33 -0.67 10.74
N THR A 263 17.16 -0.20 11.67
CA THR A 263 17.74 -0.97 12.79
C THR A 263 17.26 -0.48 14.15
N ASP A 264 16.28 0.42 14.17
CA ASP A 264 15.68 0.91 15.40
C ASP A 264 14.92 -0.23 16.11
N PRO A 265 14.93 -0.28 17.46
CA PRO A 265 14.22 -1.31 18.20
C PRO A 265 12.73 -1.43 17.86
N LEU A 266 12.07 -0.35 17.43
CA LEU A 266 10.64 -0.34 17.06
C LEU A 266 10.37 -0.79 15.62
N ALA A 267 11.36 -1.32 14.90
CA ALA A 267 11.20 -1.68 13.50
C ALA A 267 10.13 -2.76 13.27
N ASP A 268 10.03 -3.77 14.14
CA ASP A 268 9.00 -4.80 14.04
C ASP A 268 7.61 -4.28 14.44
N ASP A 269 7.51 -3.42 15.47
CA ASP A 269 6.28 -2.70 15.82
C ASP A 269 5.75 -1.87 14.64
N VAL A 270 6.64 -1.14 13.95
CA VAL A 270 6.28 -0.33 12.78
C VAL A 270 5.82 -1.19 11.61
N MET A 271 6.48 -2.33 11.36
CA MET A 271 6.03 -3.27 10.33
C MET A 271 4.66 -3.87 10.64
N LEU A 272 4.38 -4.14 11.93
CA LEU A 272 3.06 -4.58 12.35
C LEU A 272 2.03 -3.48 12.09
N LYS A 273 2.32 -2.22 12.44
CA LYS A 273 1.42 -1.09 12.17
C LYS A 273 1.17 -0.84 10.69
N MET A 274 2.14 -1.05 9.82
CA MET A 274 1.91 -1.01 8.37
C MET A 274 0.85 -2.04 7.95
N ALA A 275 0.95 -3.28 8.44
CA ALA A 275 -0.04 -4.31 8.16
C ALA A 275 -1.41 -3.95 8.74
N GLU A 276 -1.46 -3.41 9.96
CA GLU A 276 -2.69 -2.97 10.60
C GLU A 276 -3.37 -1.80 9.86
N CYS A 277 -2.62 -0.90 9.23
CA CYS A 277 -3.17 0.11 8.31
C CYS A 277 -3.94 -0.53 7.15
N GLU A 278 -3.42 -1.60 6.57
CA GLU A 278 -4.10 -2.34 5.50
C GLU A 278 -5.30 -3.13 6.06
N MET A 279 -5.17 -3.75 7.23
CA MET A 279 -6.25 -4.48 7.89
C MET A 279 -7.45 -3.59 8.23
N ARG A 280 -7.21 -2.38 8.71
CA ARG A 280 -8.27 -1.40 8.99
C ARG A 280 -8.99 -0.92 7.73
N GLN A 281 -8.41 -1.13 6.55
CA GLN A 281 -9.00 -0.84 5.25
C GLN A 281 -9.58 -2.10 4.57
N MET A 282 -9.54 -3.27 5.22
CA MET A 282 -10.14 -4.48 4.68
C MET A 282 -11.65 -4.36 4.57
N GLY A 283 -12.15 -4.62 3.36
CA GLY A 283 -13.56 -4.80 3.10
C GLY A 283 -14.03 -6.21 3.47
N LEU A 284 -15.35 -6.40 3.41
CA LEU A 284 -15.96 -7.71 3.52
C LEU A 284 -15.43 -8.69 2.45
N PRO A 285 -15.50 -10.02 2.71
CA PRO A 285 -15.01 -11.04 1.78
C PRO A 285 -15.73 -11.10 0.42
N ASP A 286 -16.75 -10.32 0.16
CA ASP A 286 -17.44 -10.21 -1.13
C ASP A 286 -17.06 -8.94 -1.91
N ARG A 287 -16.17 -8.10 -1.34
CA ARG A 287 -15.69 -6.84 -1.91
C ARG A 287 -14.23 -6.97 -2.39
N ASP A 288 -13.58 -5.83 -2.63
CA ASP A 288 -12.16 -5.79 -2.98
C ASP A 288 -11.28 -6.32 -1.84
N ILE A 289 -10.49 -7.34 -2.14
CA ILE A 289 -9.56 -8.02 -1.23
C ILE A 289 -8.11 -7.51 -1.35
N SER A 290 -7.87 -6.44 -2.12
CA SER A 290 -6.53 -5.89 -2.32
C SER A 290 -5.85 -5.50 -1.00
N HIS A 291 -6.59 -4.91 -0.06
CA HIS A 291 -6.07 -4.58 1.26
C HIS A 291 -5.73 -5.83 2.09
N ALA A 292 -6.57 -6.87 2.05
CA ALA A 292 -6.32 -8.13 2.75
C ALA A 292 -5.04 -8.83 2.22
N ARG A 293 -4.84 -8.85 0.89
CA ARG A 293 -3.61 -9.39 0.29
C ARG A 293 -2.36 -8.61 0.71
N LYS A 294 -2.44 -7.28 0.75
CA LYS A 294 -1.32 -6.43 1.20
C LYS A 294 -1.02 -6.65 2.68
N ALA A 295 -2.04 -6.77 3.53
CA ALA A 295 -1.89 -7.09 4.94
C ALA A 295 -1.19 -8.45 5.13
N GLU A 296 -1.66 -9.50 4.45
CA GLU A 296 -1.03 -10.83 4.51
C GLU A 296 0.44 -10.77 4.10
N GLN A 297 0.74 -10.09 3.00
CA GLN A 297 2.11 -9.92 2.52
C GLN A 297 2.98 -9.22 3.57
N GLN A 298 2.52 -8.13 4.17
CA GLN A 298 3.29 -7.36 5.14
C GLN A 298 3.53 -8.15 6.44
N LEU A 299 2.52 -8.87 6.94
CA LEU A 299 2.66 -9.75 8.12
C LEU A 299 3.67 -10.87 7.87
N ARG A 300 3.65 -11.50 6.69
CA ARG A 300 4.62 -12.54 6.32
C ARG A 300 6.04 -11.97 6.21
N VAL A 301 6.19 -10.78 5.62
CA VAL A 301 7.49 -10.09 5.52
C VAL A 301 8.03 -9.75 6.91
N LEU A 302 7.18 -9.34 7.86
CA LEU A 302 7.57 -9.14 9.26
C LEU A 302 8.16 -10.41 9.86
N LEU A 303 7.43 -11.54 9.81
CA LEU A 303 7.92 -12.81 10.37
C LEU A 303 9.19 -13.34 9.67
N GLN A 304 9.38 -13.00 8.39
CA GLN A 304 10.58 -13.33 7.63
C GLN A 304 11.77 -12.47 8.04
N GLN A 305 11.56 -11.16 8.24
CA GLN A 305 12.61 -10.22 8.59
C GLN A 305 12.97 -10.26 10.07
N PHE A 306 12.01 -10.58 10.94
CA PHE A 306 12.15 -10.65 12.39
C PHE A 306 11.68 -12.03 12.92
N PRO A 307 12.46 -13.11 12.72
CA PRO A 307 12.08 -14.45 13.17
C PRO A 307 11.94 -14.57 14.70
N ASP A 308 12.67 -13.80 15.49
CA ASP A 308 12.63 -13.90 16.96
C ASP A 308 11.82 -12.77 17.60
N THR A 309 10.90 -12.14 16.84
CA THR A 309 10.05 -11.06 17.36
C THR A 309 9.17 -11.53 18.52
N GLY A 310 9.10 -10.73 19.59
CA GLY A 310 8.17 -10.92 20.70
C GLY A 310 6.71 -10.70 20.29
N LEU A 311 6.47 -9.99 19.18
CA LEU A 311 5.14 -9.72 18.63
C LEU A 311 4.54 -10.92 17.89
N ARG A 312 5.27 -12.04 17.78
CA ARG A 312 4.86 -13.22 17.01
C ARG A 312 3.44 -13.70 17.32
N PRO A 313 2.97 -13.79 18.58
CA PRO A 313 1.58 -14.17 18.86
C PRO A 313 0.57 -13.21 18.22
N GLU A 314 0.82 -11.91 18.29
CA GLU A 314 -0.05 -10.88 17.72
C GLU A 314 -0.04 -10.90 16.19
N VAL A 315 1.14 -11.03 15.59
CA VAL A 315 1.30 -11.15 14.13
C VAL A 315 0.58 -12.39 13.60
N ASN A 316 0.69 -13.52 14.29
CA ASN A 316 -0.01 -14.75 13.91
C ASN A 316 -1.54 -14.60 14.01
N LYS A 317 -2.03 -13.92 15.05
CA LYS A 317 -3.46 -13.62 15.21
C LYS A 317 -3.96 -12.75 14.05
N ARG A 318 -3.26 -11.66 13.74
CA ARG A 318 -3.58 -10.77 12.61
C ARG A 318 -3.52 -11.49 11.27
N LEU A 319 -2.56 -12.40 11.11
CA LEU A 319 -2.42 -13.21 9.91
C LEU A 319 -3.61 -14.17 9.75
N SER A 320 -4.03 -14.83 10.84
CA SER A 320 -5.21 -15.71 10.85
C SER A 320 -6.47 -14.95 10.47
N GLU A 321 -6.71 -13.77 11.04
CA GLU A 321 -7.88 -12.92 10.71
C GLU A 321 -7.88 -12.47 9.24
N THR A 322 -6.69 -12.12 8.72
CA THR A 322 -6.53 -11.71 7.33
C THR A 322 -6.77 -12.87 6.37
N GLN A 323 -6.24 -14.05 6.70
CA GLN A 323 -6.38 -15.27 5.91
C GLN A 323 -7.82 -15.80 5.94
N GLU A 324 -8.52 -15.68 7.07
CA GLU A 324 -9.95 -16.00 7.19
C GLU A 324 -10.76 -15.18 6.18
N ASN A 325 -10.49 -13.88 6.05
CA ASN A 325 -11.16 -13.02 5.06
C ASN A 325 -10.86 -13.45 3.61
N LEU A 326 -9.59 -13.73 3.29
CA LEU A 326 -9.16 -14.15 1.95
C LEU A 326 -9.70 -15.52 1.56
N ALA A 327 -9.75 -16.46 2.51
CA ALA A 327 -10.30 -17.79 2.32
C ALA A 327 -11.82 -17.73 2.16
N MET A 328 -12.51 -16.92 2.97
CA MET A 328 -13.94 -16.68 2.86
C MET A 328 -14.32 -16.07 1.51
N TYR A 329 -13.50 -15.16 0.97
CA TYR A 329 -13.68 -14.64 -0.38
C TYR A 329 -13.67 -15.76 -1.42
N ASN A 330 -12.64 -16.61 -1.38
CA ASN A 330 -12.53 -17.72 -2.31
C ASN A 330 -13.67 -18.74 -2.14
N LEU A 331 -14.13 -18.97 -0.91
CA LEU A 331 -15.26 -19.86 -0.63
C LEU A 331 -16.54 -19.31 -1.27
N LYS A 332 -16.83 -18.01 -1.10
CA LYS A 332 -17.99 -17.35 -1.70
C LYS A 332 -17.94 -17.41 -3.24
N VAL A 333 -16.79 -17.11 -3.83
CA VAL A 333 -16.61 -17.16 -5.29
C VAL A 333 -16.70 -18.60 -5.82
N GLY A 334 -16.12 -19.56 -5.09
CA GLY A 334 -16.23 -20.98 -5.41
C GLY A 334 -17.68 -21.46 -5.39
N ASN A 335 -18.43 -21.11 -4.35
CA ASN A 335 -19.85 -21.43 -4.23
C ASN A 335 -20.66 -20.82 -5.37
N PHE A 336 -20.39 -19.56 -5.75
CA PHE A 336 -21.05 -18.90 -6.87
C PHE A 336 -20.83 -19.63 -8.20
N TYR A 337 -19.59 -20.04 -8.50
CA TYR A 337 -19.29 -20.81 -9.71
C TYR A 337 -19.93 -22.19 -9.69
N TYR A 338 -19.94 -22.85 -8.52
CA TYR A 338 -20.56 -24.17 -8.35
C TYR A 338 -22.08 -24.09 -8.57
N GLU A 339 -22.76 -23.10 -7.99
CA GLU A 339 -24.20 -22.86 -8.19
C GLU A 339 -24.54 -22.55 -9.65
N ARG A 340 -23.65 -21.86 -10.39
CA ARG A 340 -23.83 -21.70 -11.84
C ARG A 340 -23.75 -23.02 -12.59
N TYR A 341 -22.85 -23.91 -12.19
CA TYR A 341 -22.75 -25.25 -12.77
C TYR A 341 -24.00 -26.08 -12.47
N GLU A 342 -24.46 -26.11 -11.20
CA GLU A 342 -25.67 -26.85 -10.82
C GLU A 342 -26.93 -26.39 -11.55
N ARG A 343 -27.03 -25.09 -11.88
CA ARG A 343 -28.12 -24.54 -12.70
C ARG A 343 -27.98 -24.79 -14.20
N GLY A 344 -26.92 -25.47 -14.65
CA GLY A 344 -26.61 -25.68 -16.06
C GLY A 344 -26.17 -24.43 -16.82
N VAL A 345 -25.82 -23.33 -16.11
CA VAL A 345 -25.33 -22.08 -16.71
C VAL A 345 -23.84 -22.19 -17.07
N ALA A 346 -23.07 -22.93 -16.27
CA ALA A 346 -21.68 -23.25 -16.57
C ALA A 346 -21.57 -24.73 -17.00
N PRO A 347 -20.72 -25.06 -17.99
CA PRO A 347 -20.61 -26.42 -18.51
C PRO A 347 -19.88 -27.39 -17.57
N ASN A 348 -19.06 -26.88 -16.65
CA ASN A 348 -18.27 -27.66 -15.70
C ASN A 348 -18.00 -26.89 -14.39
N PRO A 349 -17.65 -27.58 -13.29
CA PRO A 349 -17.34 -26.95 -12.01
C PRO A 349 -15.89 -26.46 -11.87
N ARG A 350 -15.05 -26.45 -12.93
CA ARG A 350 -13.61 -26.10 -12.82
C ARG A 350 -13.34 -24.72 -12.23
N GLY A 351 -14.24 -23.76 -12.48
CA GLY A 351 -14.17 -22.43 -11.87
C GLY A 351 -14.30 -22.48 -10.33
N ALA A 352 -15.17 -23.35 -9.82
CA ALA A 352 -15.32 -23.57 -8.38
C ALA A 352 -14.15 -24.36 -7.81
N GLN A 353 -13.76 -25.44 -8.49
CA GLN A 353 -12.63 -26.30 -8.14
C GLN A 353 -11.34 -25.48 -7.96
N SER A 354 -11.04 -24.55 -8.87
CA SER A 354 -9.88 -23.66 -8.76
C SER A 354 -9.91 -22.80 -7.49
N ARG A 355 -11.09 -22.34 -7.07
CA ARG A 355 -11.23 -21.49 -5.88
C ARG A 355 -11.11 -22.28 -4.60
N TYR A 356 -11.73 -23.45 -4.52
CA TYR A 356 -11.59 -24.32 -3.36
C TYR A 356 -10.15 -24.81 -3.21
N ARG A 357 -9.47 -25.18 -4.29
CA ARG A 357 -8.05 -25.56 -4.26
C ARG A 357 -7.17 -24.45 -3.70
N GLU A 358 -7.42 -23.19 -4.09
CA GLU A 358 -6.67 -22.06 -3.53
C GLU A 358 -6.83 -21.93 -2.00
N ILE A 359 -8.00 -22.30 -1.45
CA ILE A 359 -8.20 -22.35 0.02
C ILE A 359 -7.36 -23.46 0.64
N ILE A 360 -7.43 -24.67 0.08
CA ILE A 360 -6.73 -25.85 0.58
C ILE A 360 -5.21 -25.63 0.60
N ASP A 361 -4.67 -25.02 -0.46
CA ASP A 361 -3.23 -24.81 -0.63
C ASP A 361 -2.67 -23.69 0.25
N LYS A 362 -3.46 -22.62 0.50
CA LYS A 362 -2.94 -21.38 1.12
C LYS A 362 -3.41 -21.13 2.54
N TYR A 363 -4.57 -21.65 2.94
CA TYR A 363 -5.23 -21.27 4.19
C TYR A 363 -5.64 -22.51 5.02
N PRO A 364 -4.67 -23.31 5.51
CA PRO A 364 -4.95 -24.56 6.25
C PRO A 364 -5.70 -24.36 7.58
N ASN A 365 -5.67 -23.14 8.14
CA ASN A 365 -6.33 -22.79 9.40
C ASN A 365 -7.69 -22.10 9.20
N PHE A 366 -8.24 -22.12 7.98
CA PHE A 366 -9.52 -21.49 7.66
C PHE A 366 -10.69 -22.13 8.44
N SER A 367 -11.60 -21.34 9.02
CA SER A 367 -12.74 -21.85 9.80
C SER A 367 -13.70 -22.74 9.01
N TYR A 368 -13.69 -22.66 7.68
CA TYR A 368 -14.50 -23.50 6.79
C TYR A 368 -13.64 -24.41 5.90
N TYR A 369 -12.47 -24.82 6.39
CA TYR A 369 -11.57 -25.71 5.65
C TYR A 369 -12.21 -27.07 5.36
N ASP A 370 -12.96 -27.62 6.31
CA ASP A 370 -13.76 -28.84 6.15
C ASP A 370 -14.78 -28.72 5.00
N ALA A 371 -15.50 -27.60 4.93
CA ALA A 371 -16.43 -27.29 3.86
C ALA A 371 -15.72 -27.15 2.51
N ALA A 372 -14.53 -26.52 2.49
CA ALA A 372 -13.73 -26.38 1.28
C ALA A 372 -13.23 -27.74 0.77
N LEU A 373 -12.79 -28.64 1.66
CA LEU A 373 -12.40 -30.01 1.31
C LEU A 373 -13.58 -30.77 0.70
N PHE A 374 -14.74 -30.76 1.38
CA PHE A 374 -15.94 -31.43 0.90
C PHE A 374 -16.36 -30.92 -0.48
N ARG A 375 -16.44 -29.60 -0.64
CA ARG A 375 -16.86 -28.98 -1.90
C ARG A 375 -15.87 -29.25 -3.03
N LEU A 376 -14.56 -29.20 -2.76
CA LEU A 376 -13.54 -29.57 -3.75
C LEU A 376 -13.69 -31.02 -4.18
N ALA A 377 -13.86 -31.95 -3.23
CA ALA A 377 -14.07 -33.36 -3.51
C ALA A 377 -15.31 -33.58 -4.41
N ILE A 378 -16.43 -32.92 -4.11
CA ILE A 378 -17.64 -32.97 -4.94
C ILE A 378 -17.37 -32.47 -6.36
N THR A 379 -16.59 -31.40 -6.54
CA THR A 379 -16.25 -30.95 -7.90
C THR A 379 -15.45 -31.98 -8.70
N TYR A 380 -14.60 -32.79 -8.06
CA TYR A 380 -13.90 -33.89 -8.73
C TYR A 380 -14.83 -35.06 -9.07
N VAL A 381 -15.81 -35.38 -8.22
CA VAL A 381 -16.84 -36.38 -8.55
C VAL A 381 -17.60 -35.98 -9.82
N GLN A 382 -17.96 -34.70 -9.93
CA GLN A 382 -18.68 -34.16 -11.09
C GLN A 382 -17.84 -34.13 -12.37
N GLU A 383 -16.52 -34.06 -12.25
CA GLU A 383 -15.58 -34.17 -13.38
C GLU A 383 -15.20 -35.64 -13.70
N GLU A 384 -15.86 -36.62 -13.06
CA GLU A 384 -15.56 -38.05 -13.22
C GLU A 384 -14.12 -38.43 -12.84
N GLU A 385 -13.55 -37.72 -11.84
CA GLU A 385 -12.23 -37.96 -11.26
C GLU A 385 -12.34 -38.53 -9.83
N PRO A 386 -12.87 -39.76 -9.63
CA PRO A 386 -13.16 -40.32 -8.31
C PRO A 386 -11.92 -40.52 -7.43
N ASP A 387 -10.76 -40.84 -8.04
CA ASP A 387 -9.51 -41.04 -7.32
C ASP A 387 -9.01 -39.74 -6.65
N GLU A 388 -9.20 -38.59 -7.32
CA GLU A 388 -8.89 -37.29 -6.73
C GLU A 388 -9.93 -36.90 -5.67
N ALA A 389 -11.21 -37.13 -5.94
CA ALA A 389 -12.28 -36.88 -4.96
C ALA A 389 -12.03 -37.64 -3.64
N ALA A 390 -11.66 -38.91 -3.73
CA ALA A 390 -11.41 -39.77 -2.59
C ALA A 390 -10.36 -39.18 -1.64
N LYS A 391 -9.27 -38.60 -2.16
CA LYS A 391 -8.20 -38.01 -1.34
C LYS A 391 -8.72 -36.92 -0.40
N TYR A 392 -9.58 -36.03 -0.90
CA TYR A 392 -10.10 -34.91 -0.12
C TYR A 392 -11.20 -35.35 0.86
N PHE A 393 -12.06 -36.31 0.51
CA PHE A 393 -13.01 -36.90 1.47
C PHE A 393 -12.28 -37.65 2.59
N GLN A 394 -11.24 -38.42 2.25
CA GLN A 394 -10.42 -39.12 3.24
C GLN A 394 -9.71 -38.14 4.17
N GLN A 395 -9.18 -37.04 3.64
CA GLN A 395 -8.58 -35.97 4.43
C GLN A 395 -9.62 -35.36 5.38
N LEU A 396 -10.82 -35.06 4.91
CA LEU A 396 -11.90 -34.52 5.74
C LEU A 396 -12.22 -35.45 6.91
N LEU A 397 -12.39 -36.74 6.66
CA LEU A 397 -12.72 -37.72 7.71
C LEU A 397 -11.59 -37.94 8.71
N ARG A 398 -10.34 -37.86 8.26
CA ARG A 398 -9.16 -38.00 9.13
C ARG A 398 -8.99 -36.76 10.02
N ASP A 399 -9.04 -35.57 9.42
CA ASP A 399 -8.63 -34.32 10.07
C ASP A 399 -9.82 -33.62 10.78
N TYR A 400 -11.05 -33.82 10.29
CA TYR A 400 -12.30 -33.19 10.78
C TYR A 400 -13.43 -34.21 10.99
N PRO A 401 -13.24 -35.25 11.83
CA PRO A 401 -14.21 -36.33 11.99
C PRO A 401 -15.58 -35.90 12.54
N ASN A 402 -15.63 -34.77 13.26
CA ASN A 402 -16.85 -34.22 13.84
C ASN A 402 -17.45 -33.07 12.98
N SER A 403 -17.01 -32.92 11.74
CA SER A 403 -17.59 -31.95 10.80
C SER A 403 -19.02 -32.34 10.39
N GLU A 404 -19.86 -31.34 10.09
CA GLU A 404 -21.19 -31.55 9.49
C GLU A 404 -21.14 -32.27 8.12
N TYR A 405 -19.96 -32.31 7.49
CA TYR A 405 -19.73 -32.96 6.21
C TYR A 405 -19.22 -34.39 6.34
N ALA A 406 -18.93 -34.88 7.55
CA ALA A 406 -18.29 -36.18 7.76
C ALA A 406 -19.16 -37.35 7.24
N ASP A 407 -20.42 -37.42 7.64
CA ASP A 407 -21.30 -38.50 7.19
C ASP A 407 -21.50 -38.49 5.67
N LYS A 408 -21.68 -37.29 5.09
CA LYS A 408 -21.78 -37.14 3.63
C LYS A 408 -20.49 -37.56 2.92
N ALA A 409 -19.33 -37.22 3.46
CA ALA A 409 -18.04 -37.64 2.89
C ALA A 409 -17.88 -39.17 2.93
N ARG A 410 -18.36 -39.82 4.00
CA ARG A 410 -18.37 -41.29 4.10
C ARG A 410 -19.27 -41.92 3.03
N GLU A 411 -20.49 -41.43 2.88
CA GLU A 411 -21.43 -41.88 1.84
C GLU A 411 -20.82 -41.74 0.44
N GLN A 412 -20.12 -40.62 0.16
CA GLN A 412 -19.45 -40.42 -1.13
C GLN A 412 -18.31 -41.42 -1.35
N LEU A 413 -17.48 -41.70 -0.33
CA LEU A 413 -16.40 -42.69 -0.44
C LEU A 413 -16.94 -44.10 -0.70
N GLU A 414 -18.02 -44.48 0.00
CA GLU A 414 -18.70 -45.76 -0.22
C GLU A 414 -19.27 -45.87 -1.63
N ALA A 415 -19.91 -44.80 -2.13
CA ALA A 415 -20.45 -44.74 -3.50
C ALA A 415 -19.34 -44.86 -4.56
N ILE A 416 -18.16 -44.29 -4.30
CA ILE A 416 -16.98 -44.37 -5.17
C ILE A 416 -16.26 -45.73 -5.05
N GLY A 417 -16.55 -46.52 -4.00
CA GLY A 417 -15.84 -47.77 -3.71
C GLY A 417 -14.44 -47.55 -3.12
N ALA A 418 -14.18 -46.35 -2.58
CA ALA A 418 -12.92 -46.00 -1.93
C ALA A 418 -12.95 -46.35 -0.43
N PRO A 419 -11.80 -46.70 0.18
CA PRO A 419 -11.76 -47.04 1.59
C PRO A 419 -12.07 -45.82 2.49
N VAL A 420 -12.87 -46.05 3.52
CA VAL A 420 -13.18 -45.07 4.57
C VAL A 420 -12.09 -45.13 5.65
N PRO A 421 -11.32 -44.05 5.87
CA PRO A 421 -10.25 -44.03 6.85
C PRO A 421 -10.83 -43.92 8.27
N GLN A 422 -10.07 -44.43 9.25
CA GLN A 422 -10.38 -44.14 10.64
C GLN A 422 -10.01 -42.68 10.97
N PRO A 423 -10.80 -41.97 11.78
CA PRO A 423 -10.44 -40.65 12.31
C PRO A 423 -9.07 -40.65 12.97
N ASP A 424 -8.34 -39.53 12.87
CA ASP A 424 -7.14 -39.34 13.70
C ASP A 424 -7.54 -39.39 15.19
N PRO A 425 -6.98 -40.31 16.01
CA PRO A 425 -7.30 -40.40 17.43
C PRO A 425 -7.13 -39.07 18.19
N ALA A 426 -6.20 -38.20 17.77
CA ALA A 426 -5.98 -36.89 18.37
C ALA A 426 -7.08 -35.87 18.01
N ARG A 427 -7.87 -36.13 16.97
CA ARG A 427 -8.93 -35.25 16.48
C ARG A 427 -10.34 -35.78 16.75
N ALA A 428 -10.48 -37.07 17.04
CA ALA A 428 -11.76 -37.75 17.28
C ALA A 428 -12.62 -37.10 18.38
N ASN A 429 -11.99 -36.54 19.42
CA ASN A 429 -12.69 -35.91 20.55
C ASN A 429 -12.77 -34.39 20.46
N ASN A 430 -12.27 -33.77 19.38
CA ASN A 430 -12.29 -32.32 19.23
C ASN A 430 -13.67 -31.83 18.82
N ALA A 431 -14.06 -30.65 19.31
CA ALA A 431 -15.25 -29.99 18.83
C ALA A 431 -15.18 -29.74 17.31
N PRO A 432 -16.34 -29.62 16.62
CA PRO A 432 -16.38 -29.18 15.23
C PRO A 432 -15.63 -27.85 15.05
N PRO A 433 -15.10 -27.56 13.85
CA PRO A 433 -14.38 -26.32 13.60
C PRO A 433 -15.22 -25.10 13.98
N GLU A 434 -14.62 -24.19 14.75
CA GLU A 434 -15.30 -22.98 15.22
C GLU A 434 -15.67 -22.09 14.04
N ARG A 435 -16.96 -21.74 13.95
CA ARG A 435 -17.51 -20.88 12.91
C ARG A 435 -17.95 -19.57 13.53
N PRO A 436 -17.82 -18.43 12.81
CA PRO A 436 -18.34 -17.16 13.29
C PRO A 436 -19.83 -17.29 13.59
N SER A 437 -20.21 -16.77 14.75
CA SER A 437 -21.58 -16.75 15.23
C SER A 437 -22.48 -16.00 14.24
N LEU A 438 -23.78 -16.30 14.27
CA LEU A 438 -24.76 -15.58 13.44
C LEU A 438 -24.72 -14.07 13.72
N THR A 439 -24.54 -13.69 14.97
CA THR A 439 -24.39 -12.30 15.41
C THR A 439 -23.18 -11.60 14.82
N GLU A 440 -22.01 -12.26 14.79
CA GLU A 440 -20.80 -11.69 14.18
C GLU A 440 -20.95 -11.51 12.68
N LYS A 441 -21.58 -12.47 12.00
CA LYS A 441 -21.88 -12.36 10.57
C LYS A 441 -22.77 -11.15 10.28
N ILE A 442 -23.89 -11.04 10.98
CA ILE A 442 -24.82 -9.92 10.84
C ILE A 442 -24.13 -8.58 11.13
N PHE A 443 -23.36 -8.51 12.22
CA PHE A 443 -22.66 -7.28 12.60
C PHE A 443 -21.64 -6.85 11.55
N SER A 444 -20.86 -7.81 11.01
CA SER A 444 -19.90 -7.54 9.93
C SER A 444 -20.59 -7.03 8.66
N GLU A 445 -21.72 -7.64 8.30
CA GLU A 445 -22.49 -7.29 7.11
C GLU A 445 -23.11 -5.89 7.22
N VAL A 446 -23.71 -5.56 8.38
CA VAL A 446 -24.28 -4.24 8.67
C VAL A 446 -23.22 -3.14 8.67
N LEU A 447 -22.06 -3.39 9.28
CA LEU A 447 -20.98 -2.40 9.32
C LEU A 447 -20.18 -2.31 8.01
N GLY A 448 -20.37 -3.25 7.08
CA GLY A 448 -19.61 -3.31 5.83
C GLY A 448 -18.11 -3.49 6.05
N ARG A 449 -17.69 -3.98 7.22
CA ARG A 449 -16.30 -4.10 7.67
C ARG A 449 -16.08 -5.46 8.32
N VAL A 450 -14.88 -5.99 8.16
CA VAL A 450 -14.44 -7.20 8.85
C VAL A 450 -14.18 -6.86 10.31
N SER A 451 -14.65 -7.71 11.23
CA SER A 451 -14.22 -7.63 12.62
C SER A 451 -12.75 -8.05 12.69
N VAL A 452 -11.85 -7.08 12.78
CA VAL A 452 -10.41 -7.30 13.01
C VAL A 452 -10.10 -6.85 14.42
N THR A 453 -9.23 -7.57 15.13
CA THR A 453 -8.88 -7.25 16.52
C THR A 453 -7.82 -6.16 16.66
N VAL A 454 -7.62 -5.39 15.59
CA VAL A 454 -6.64 -4.31 15.47
C VAL A 454 -6.97 -3.18 16.45
N ASN A 455 -6.02 -2.86 17.33
CA ASN A 455 -6.14 -1.70 18.22
C ASN A 455 -5.99 -0.38 17.44
N LYS A 456 -6.56 0.70 18.00
CA LYS A 456 -6.53 2.03 17.38
C LYS A 456 -5.33 2.86 17.82
N ASP A 457 -4.47 2.33 18.67
CA ASP A 457 -3.27 3.00 19.17
C ASP A 457 -2.14 2.97 18.14
N GLY A 458 -1.30 4.01 18.15
CA GLY A 458 -0.05 4.06 17.38
C GLY A 458 1.05 3.19 17.99
N VAL A 459 2.28 3.32 17.49
CA VAL A 459 3.45 2.69 18.12
C VAL A 459 3.82 3.42 19.40
N LEU A 460 3.89 4.75 19.35
CA LEU A 460 4.31 5.61 20.46
C LEU A 460 3.13 6.17 21.25
N ILE A 461 2.05 6.53 20.57
CA ILE A 461 0.92 7.28 21.14
C ILE A 461 -0.30 6.36 21.31
N SER A 462 -0.75 6.20 22.55
CA SER A 462 -2.02 5.52 22.86
C SER A 462 -3.15 6.53 23.10
N ARG A 463 -4.40 6.13 22.86
CA ARG A 463 -5.58 6.97 23.17
C ARG A 463 -6.01 6.88 24.63
N ASP A 464 -5.90 5.70 25.22
CA ASP A 464 -6.57 5.37 26.48
C ASP A 464 -5.59 5.23 27.67
N ASN A 465 -4.27 5.26 27.45
CA ASN A 465 -3.26 5.02 28.48
C ASN A 465 -2.11 6.05 28.45
N GLU A 466 -2.45 7.31 28.71
CA GLU A 466 -1.54 8.46 28.58
C GLU A 466 -0.30 8.42 29.48
N ASP A 467 -0.38 7.76 30.64
CA ASP A 467 0.68 7.82 31.66
C ASP A 467 1.78 6.77 31.46
N ASN A 468 1.54 5.74 30.66
CA ASN A 468 2.45 4.60 30.49
C ASN A 468 2.86 4.30 29.03
N ASP A 469 2.42 5.11 28.06
CA ASP A 469 2.80 4.93 26.66
C ASP A 469 4.29 5.23 26.40
N LEU A 470 4.81 4.75 25.26
CA LEU A 470 6.23 4.88 24.94
C LEU A 470 6.65 6.34 24.76
N ILE A 471 5.74 7.21 24.30
CA ILE A 471 6.03 8.63 24.14
C ILE A 471 6.24 9.34 25.48
N ALA A 472 5.45 9.02 26.52
CA ALA A 472 5.65 9.54 27.86
C ALA A 472 7.00 9.10 28.45
N GLN A 473 7.35 7.81 28.27
CA GLN A 473 8.62 7.26 28.73
C GLN A 473 9.82 7.90 28.01
N ALA A 474 9.70 8.13 26.70
CA ALA A 474 10.73 8.81 25.92
C ALA A 474 10.91 10.27 26.35
N ILE A 475 9.82 11.00 26.62
CA ILE A 475 9.89 12.37 27.15
C ILE A 475 10.62 12.40 28.49
N ALA A 476 10.29 11.48 29.41
CA ALA A 476 10.92 11.39 30.72
C ALA A 476 12.44 11.09 30.64
N ARG A 477 12.89 10.36 29.60
CA ARG A 477 14.28 9.96 29.38
C ARG A 477 15.04 10.84 28.37
N GLY A 478 14.50 12.01 28.02
CA GLY A 478 15.19 12.94 27.11
C GLY A 478 15.29 12.46 25.66
N GLY A 479 14.28 11.76 25.16
CA GLY A 479 14.19 11.26 23.78
C GLY A 479 14.71 9.83 23.59
N LYS A 480 15.03 9.12 24.67
CA LYS A 480 15.48 7.72 24.62
C LYS A 480 14.38 6.76 25.05
N LEU A 481 14.16 5.72 24.24
CA LEU A 481 13.24 4.64 24.58
C LEU A 481 13.80 3.78 25.74
N PRO A 482 12.94 3.02 26.44
CA PRO A 482 13.37 2.11 27.49
C PRO A 482 14.19 0.94 26.91
N ASP A 483 15.18 0.46 27.67
CA ASP A 483 16.06 -0.65 27.24
C ASP A 483 15.31 -1.99 27.08
N ASN A 484 14.12 -2.11 27.68
CA ASN A 484 13.23 -3.26 27.57
C ASN A 484 12.20 -3.14 26.42
N VAL A 485 12.41 -2.19 25.50
CA VAL A 485 11.64 -1.86 24.28
C VAL A 485 11.06 -3.09 23.58
N THR A 486 11.95 -3.85 22.94
CA THR A 486 11.61 -4.96 22.04
C THR A 486 12.90 -5.69 21.61
N PRO A 487 12.81 -6.89 20.98
CA PRO A 487 13.93 -7.82 20.84
C PRO A 487 15.06 -7.29 19.96
N THR A 488 16.24 -7.88 20.10
CA THR A 488 17.46 -7.58 19.34
C THR A 488 17.14 -7.39 17.85
N ALA A 489 17.14 -6.13 17.37
CA ALA A 489 16.97 -5.85 15.96
C ALA A 489 17.97 -6.72 15.18
N PRO A 490 17.53 -7.51 14.19
CA PRO A 490 18.43 -8.43 13.51
C PRO A 490 19.49 -7.63 12.79
N VAL A 491 20.73 -7.76 13.26
CA VAL A 491 21.95 -7.21 12.65
C VAL A 491 22.11 -7.72 11.20
N GLN A 492 21.37 -8.77 10.82
CA GLN A 492 21.37 -9.33 9.47
C GLN A 492 19.95 -9.36 8.88
N ARG A 493 19.59 -8.31 8.14
CA ARG A 493 18.52 -8.40 7.15
C ARG A 493 18.90 -9.47 6.13
N ARG A 494 18.19 -10.59 6.10
CA ARG A 494 18.27 -11.50 4.94
C ARG A 494 17.77 -10.71 3.73
N ALA A 495 18.58 -10.63 2.68
CA ALA A 495 18.16 -10.04 1.42
C ALA A 495 16.84 -10.69 0.97
N PRO A 496 15.89 -9.93 0.39
CA PRO A 496 14.65 -10.51 -0.12
C PRO A 496 15.01 -11.66 -1.06
N ALA A 497 14.39 -12.83 -0.85
CA ALA A 497 14.63 -13.99 -1.69
C ALA A 497 14.41 -13.59 -3.15
N ARG A 498 15.47 -13.60 -3.96
CA ARG A 498 15.32 -13.50 -5.41
C ARG A 498 14.38 -14.63 -5.82
N ASN A 499 13.35 -14.30 -6.60
CA ASN A 499 12.51 -15.31 -7.26
C ASN A 499 13.45 -16.28 -7.99
N ILE A 500 13.64 -17.47 -7.43
CA ILE A 500 14.34 -18.55 -8.11
C ILE A 500 13.35 -19.02 -9.17
N ALA A 501 13.60 -18.64 -10.43
CA ALA A 501 12.91 -19.23 -11.56
C ALA A 501 13.06 -20.76 -11.46
N PRO A 502 12.00 -21.55 -11.72
CA PRO A 502 12.11 -23.01 -11.68
C PRO A 502 13.22 -23.44 -12.63
N ALA A 503 14.12 -24.29 -12.12
CA ALA A 503 15.20 -24.86 -12.92
C ALA A 503 14.60 -25.52 -14.18
N PRO A 504 15.19 -25.31 -15.37
CA PRO A 504 14.75 -26.02 -16.55
C PRO A 504 14.92 -27.52 -16.31
N SER A 505 13.81 -28.25 -16.43
CA SER A 505 13.80 -29.71 -16.39
C SER A 505 14.77 -30.26 -17.44
N ALA A 506 15.75 -31.04 -16.99
CA ALA A 506 16.67 -31.80 -17.83
C ALA A 506 16.00 -33.07 -18.37
#